data_AF-A0A8J2EQC5-F1
#
_entry.id   AF-A0A8J2EQC5-F1
#
_cell.length_a   1.000
_cell.length_b   1.000
_cell.length_c   1.000
_cell.angle_alpha   90.00
_cell.angle_beta   90.00
_cell.angle_gamma   90.00
#
_symmetry.space_group_name_H-M   'P 1'
#
loop_
_entity.id
_entity.type
_entity.pdbx_description
1 polymer ?
#
loop_
_entity_poly.entity_id
_entity_poly.type
_entity_poly.pdbx_seq_one_letter_code
_entity_poly.pdbx_strand_id
1 'polypeptide(L)'
;MGSTASLFRSSRDLTLLACSINGLALRYATPVLRKDSDLVRVAVSRDWRSLRFADQADLCDNTELIRQCVKLDGLCLEHASLRLRCDREIVREAVAQNHDALLFAEGDLRRDPEFIVELMEHACA
;
A
#
# COMPACT_ATOMS: atom_id res chain seq x y z
N MET A 1 33.69 8.84 -12.96
CA MET A 1 32.62 9.72 -12.42
C MET A 1 31.40 8.91 -11.97
N GLY A 2 31.58 7.79 -11.25
CA GLY A 2 30.47 6.87 -10.90
C GLY A 2 30.07 6.86 -9.41
N SER A 3 30.85 7.49 -8.54
CA SER A 3 30.76 7.23 -7.09
C SER A 3 29.77 8.13 -6.34
N THR A 4 29.40 9.30 -6.86
CA THR A 4 28.49 10.22 -6.17
C THR A 4 27.02 9.79 -6.30
N ALA A 5 26.61 9.28 -7.46
CA ALA A 5 25.24 8.79 -7.67
C ALA A 5 24.92 7.52 -6.85
N SER A 6 25.93 6.74 -6.46
CA SER A 6 25.78 5.59 -5.56
C SER A 6 25.77 5.98 -4.08
N LEU A 7 26.42 7.09 -3.70
CA LEU A 7 26.37 7.63 -2.33
C LEU A 7 24.99 8.23 -2.02
N PHE A 8 24.41 8.99 -2.94
CA PHE A 8 23.07 9.58 -2.78
C PHE A 8 21.96 8.54 -2.56
N ARG A 9 22.05 7.38 -3.22
CA ARG A 9 21.05 6.30 -3.09
C ARG A 9 21.18 5.46 -1.82
N SER A 10 22.30 5.60 -1.11
CA SER A 10 22.58 4.85 0.13
C SER A 10 22.29 5.67 1.38
N SER A 11 22.18 6.99 1.27
CA SER A 11 21.81 7.86 2.39
C SER A 11 20.32 7.74 2.69
N ARG A 12 20.00 7.09 3.83
CA ARG A 12 18.64 6.95 4.36
C ARG A 12 17.94 8.30 4.50
N ASP A 13 18.59 9.29 5.09
CA ASP A 13 18.00 10.62 5.35
C ASP A 13 17.62 11.36 4.07
N LEU A 14 18.46 11.30 3.03
CA LEU A 14 18.16 11.89 1.73
C LEU A 14 17.01 11.16 1.03
N THR A 15 16.98 9.82 1.14
CA THR A 15 15.86 9.02 0.61
C THR A 15 14.56 9.36 1.33
N LEU A 16 14.60 9.58 2.64
CA LEU A 16 13.45 9.96 3.45
C LEU A 16 12.93 11.36 3.09
N LEU A 17 13.83 12.33 2.93
CA LEU A 17 13.49 13.66 2.42
C LEU A 17 12.92 13.61 1.00
N ALA A 18 13.46 12.77 0.13
CA ALA A 18 12.94 12.62 -1.22
C ALA A 18 11.54 11.99 -1.22
N CYS A 19 11.31 10.95 -0.40
CA CYS A 19 10.00 10.32 -0.23
C CYS A 19 8.96 11.25 0.40
N SER A 20 9.37 12.16 1.29
CA SER A 20 8.45 13.12 1.92
C SER A 20 7.96 14.18 0.92
N ILE A 21 8.78 14.54 -0.08
CA ILE A 21 8.42 15.45 -1.16
C ILE A 21 7.65 14.72 -2.27
N ASN A 22 8.11 13.52 -2.65
CA ASN A 22 7.50 12.71 -3.71
C ASN A 22 7.57 11.22 -3.34
N GLY A 23 6.41 10.59 -3.09
CA GLY A 23 6.35 9.18 -2.73
C GLY A 23 7.00 8.24 -3.77
N LEU A 24 7.02 8.63 -5.06
CA LEU A 24 7.65 7.84 -6.12
C LEU A 24 9.19 7.87 -6.09
N ALA A 25 9.81 8.69 -5.22
CA ALA A 25 11.26 8.73 -5.05
C ALA A 25 11.86 7.39 -4.60
N LEU A 26 11.04 6.50 -4.01
CA LEU A 26 11.42 5.14 -3.62
C LEU A 26 12.01 4.33 -4.79
N ARG A 27 11.64 4.65 -6.05
CA ARG A 27 12.20 4.01 -7.25
C ARG A 27 13.71 4.18 -7.39
N TYR A 28 14.29 5.22 -6.80
CA TYR A 28 15.72 5.51 -6.85
C TYR A 28 16.47 4.94 -5.64
N ALA A 29 15.76 4.52 -4.59
CA ALA A 29 16.36 3.93 -3.41
C ALA A 29 17.04 2.59 -3.75
N THR A 30 18.10 2.26 -2.99
CA THR A 30 18.74 0.94 -3.04
C THR A 30 17.76 -0.15 -2.57
N PRO A 31 17.92 -1.42 -3.02
CA PRO A 31 17.07 -2.51 -2.56
C PRO A 31 17.08 -2.69 -1.04
N VAL A 32 18.21 -2.38 -0.38
CA VAL A 32 18.32 -2.41 1.09
C VAL A 32 17.35 -1.41 1.73
N LEU A 33 17.25 -0.19 1.20
CA LEU A 33 16.35 0.85 1.72
C LEU A 33 14.89 0.62 1.33
N ARG A 34 14.61 -0.10 0.25
CA ARG A 34 13.23 -0.48 -0.14
C ARG A 34 12.62 -1.52 0.78
N LYS A 35 13.44 -2.24 1.54
CA LYS A 35 13.01 -3.15 2.61
C LYS A 35 12.78 -2.45 3.94
N ASP A 36 13.24 -1.21 4.09
CA ASP A 36 13.01 -0.43 5.30
C ASP A 36 11.55 0.01 5.35
N SER A 37 10.81 -0.61 6.26
CA SER A 37 9.38 -0.38 6.46
C SER A 37 9.05 1.06 6.89
N ASP A 38 9.95 1.76 7.59
CA ASP A 38 9.74 3.17 7.93
C ASP A 38 9.79 4.06 6.69
N LEU A 39 10.75 3.82 5.80
CA LEU A 39 10.88 4.58 4.55
C LEU A 39 9.69 4.34 3.63
N VAL A 40 9.29 3.08 3.49
CA VAL A 40 8.12 2.71 2.69
C VAL A 40 6.87 3.35 3.26
N ARG A 41 6.68 3.33 4.58
CA ARG A 41 5.53 3.97 5.23
C ARG A 41 5.44 5.46 4.92
N VAL A 42 6.56 6.19 5.00
CA VAL A 42 6.60 7.62 4.66
C VAL A 42 6.28 7.85 3.17
N ALA A 43 6.83 7.02 2.28
CA ALA A 43 6.58 7.10 0.84
C ALA A 43 5.11 6.81 0.50
N VAL A 44 4.54 5.77 1.10
CA VAL A 44 3.14 5.33 0.94
C VAL A 44 2.18 6.38 1.46
N SER A 45 2.46 6.97 2.63
CA SER A 45 1.65 8.06 3.19
C SER A 45 1.57 9.28 2.26
N ARG A 46 2.51 9.43 1.31
CA ARG A 46 2.50 10.49 0.31
C ARG A 46 1.86 10.06 -1.00
N ASP A 47 2.24 8.89 -1.49
CA ASP A 47 1.66 8.28 -2.67
C ASP A 47 1.67 6.76 -2.50
N TRP A 48 0.47 6.17 -2.39
CA TRP A 48 0.30 4.73 -2.25
C TRP A 48 0.94 3.96 -3.41
N ARG A 49 1.03 4.56 -4.60
CA ARG A 49 1.63 3.94 -5.79
C ARG A 49 3.11 3.66 -5.62
N SER A 50 3.77 4.26 -4.64
CA SER A 50 5.15 3.98 -4.28
C SER A 50 5.37 2.53 -3.83
N LEU A 51 4.32 1.86 -3.35
CA LEU A 51 4.35 0.48 -2.89
C LEU A 51 4.78 -0.51 -3.99
N ARG A 52 4.53 -0.18 -5.27
CA ARG A 52 5.01 -0.98 -6.42
C ARG A 52 6.54 -1.07 -6.53
N PHE A 53 7.26 -0.12 -5.94
CA PHE A 53 8.72 -0.08 -5.96
C PHE A 53 9.34 -0.68 -4.71
N ALA A 54 8.54 -0.89 -3.67
CA ALA A 54 8.96 -1.54 -2.45
C ALA A 54 9.05 -3.06 -2.66
N ASP A 55 9.82 -3.75 -1.82
CA ASP A 55 9.92 -5.21 -1.89
C ASP A 55 8.59 -5.83 -1.43
N GLN A 56 7.79 -6.29 -2.40
CA GLN A 56 6.43 -6.79 -2.16
C GLN A 56 6.40 -7.98 -1.20
N ALA A 57 7.45 -8.78 -1.14
CA ALA A 57 7.48 -10.01 -0.34
C ALA A 57 7.25 -9.76 1.17
N ASP A 58 7.83 -8.71 1.74
CA ASP A 58 7.75 -8.44 3.19
C ASP A 58 6.64 -7.43 3.55
N LEU A 59 6.23 -6.58 2.61
CA LEU A 59 5.36 -5.44 2.87
C LEU A 59 3.89 -5.72 2.57
N CYS A 60 3.61 -6.65 1.66
CA CYS A 60 2.25 -7.04 1.31
C CYS A 60 1.52 -7.74 2.47
N ASP A 61 2.23 -8.32 3.45
CA ASP A 61 1.62 -8.95 4.63
C ASP A 61 1.52 -8.00 5.84
N ASN A 62 1.99 -6.76 5.70
CA ASN A 62 1.94 -5.78 6.78
C ASN A 62 0.58 -5.07 6.80
N THR A 63 -0.29 -5.50 7.72
CA THR A 63 -1.65 -4.99 7.90
C THR A 63 -1.70 -3.47 8.08
N GLU A 64 -0.80 -2.89 8.87
CA GLU A 64 -0.80 -1.45 9.16
C GLU A 64 -0.50 -0.63 7.91
N LEU A 65 0.46 -1.09 7.11
CA LEU A 65 0.82 -0.44 5.85
C LEU A 65 -0.33 -0.49 4.85
N ILE A 66 -0.96 -1.67 4.69
CA ILE A 66 -2.10 -1.83 3.77
C ILE A 66 -3.29 -0.99 4.22
N ARG A 67 -3.62 -0.94 5.53
CA ARG A 67 -4.69 -0.06 6.03
C ARG A 67 -4.42 1.41 5.71
N GLN A 68 -3.19 1.89 5.86
CA GLN A 68 -2.83 3.25 5.47
C GLN A 68 -3.00 3.49 3.97
N CYS A 69 -2.63 2.52 3.14
CA CYS A 69 -2.84 2.63 1.70
C CYS A 69 -4.32 2.64 1.34
N VAL A 70 -5.10 1.75 1.95
CA VAL A 70 -6.55 1.62 1.75
C VAL A 70 -7.27 2.92 2.10
N LYS A 71 -6.84 3.61 3.16
CA LYS A 71 -7.36 4.94 3.52
C LYS A 71 -7.10 6.01 2.46
N LEU A 72 -5.99 5.89 1.72
CA LEU A 72 -5.65 6.80 0.62
C LEU A 72 -6.41 6.44 -0.66
N ASP A 73 -6.43 5.15 -1.01
CA ASP A 73 -7.09 4.60 -2.20
C ASP A 73 -7.45 3.13 -1.95
N GLY A 74 -8.74 2.81 -2.01
CA GLY A 74 -9.25 1.44 -1.81
C GLY A 74 -8.68 0.44 -2.81
N LEU A 75 -8.24 0.87 -4.01
CA LEU A 75 -7.63 0.01 -5.01
C LEU A 75 -6.27 -0.57 -4.57
N CYS A 76 -5.64 0.00 -3.54
CA CYS A 76 -4.38 -0.54 -3.04
C CYS A 76 -4.53 -1.97 -2.48
N LEU A 77 -5.75 -2.42 -2.19
CA LEU A 77 -6.03 -3.80 -1.80
C LEU A 77 -5.49 -4.84 -2.81
N GLU A 78 -5.37 -4.48 -4.10
CA GLU A 78 -4.77 -5.33 -5.15
C GLU A 78 -3.34 -5.79 -4.77
N HIS A 79 -2.58 -4.93 -4.10
CA HIS A 79 -1.21 -5.18 -3.72
C HIS A 79 -1.05 -5.85 -2.35
N ALA A 80 -2.15 -6.08 -1.63
CA ALA A 80 -2.10 -6.77 -0.33
C ALA A 80 -1.88 -8.28 -0.51
N SER A 81 -1.35 -8.94 0.52
CA SER A 81 -1.24 -10.40 0.55
C SER A 81 -2.63 -11.03 0.44
N LEU A 82 -2.72 -12.24 -0.11
CA LEU A 82 -3.99 -12.99 -0.20
C LEU A 82 -4.68 -13.09 1.16
N ARG A 83 -3.90 -13.21 2.24
CA ARG A 83 -4.42 -13.25 3.60
C ARG A 83 -5.16 -11.97 3.98
N LEU A 84 -4.60 -10.80 3.67
CA LEU A 84 -5.23 -9.50 3.94
C LEU A 84 -6.40 -9.21 2.99
N ARG A 85 -6.36 -9.74 1.76
CA ARG A 85 -7.47 -9.67 0.80
C ARG A 85 -8.68 -10.52 1.18
N CYS A 86 -8.48 -11.51 2.07
CA CYS A 86 -9.53 -12.28 2.71
C CYS A 86 -9.98 -11.69 4.07
N ASP A 87 -9.37 -10.58 4.51
CA ASP A 87 -9.72 -9.95 5.79
C ASP A 87 -10.94 -9.04 5.62
N ARG A 88 -12.03 -9.36 6.32
CA ARG A 88 -13.29 -8.60 6.27
C ARG A 88 -13.12 -7.14 6.63
N GLU A 89 -12.31 -6.81 7.64
CA GLU A 89 -12.15 -5.41 8.06
C GLU A 89 -11.42 -4.58 7.00
N ILE A 90 -10.33 -5.12 6.45
CA ILE A 90 -9.52 -4.41 5.45
C ILE A 90 -10.31 -4.24 4.15
N VAL A 91 -11.01 -5.29 3.70
CA VAL A 91 -11.88 -5.22 2.53
C VAL A 91 -13.01 -4.22 2.75
N ARG A 92 -13.60 -4.18 3.94
CA ARG A 92 -14.64 -3.20 4.29
C ARG A 92 -14.11 -1.77 4.21
N GLU A 93 -12.96 -1.49 4.82
CA GLU A 93 -12.31 -0.18 4.72
C GLU A 93 -12.01 0.19 3.25
N ALA A 94 -11.55 -0.77 2.45
CA ALA A 94 -11.22 -0.56 1.04
C ALA A 94 -12.43 -0.26 0.18
N VAL A 95 -13.53 -1.00 0.37
CA VAL A 95 -14.78 -0.82 -0.37
C VAL A 95 -15.45 0.50 0.03
N ALA A 96 -15.40 0.86 1.31
CA ALA A 96 -15.92 2.15 1.79
C ALA A 96 -15.19 3.34 1.15
N GLN A 97 -13.89 3.20 0.87
CA GLN A 97 -13.12 4.21 0.14
C GLN A 97 -13.41 4.15 -1.37
N ASN A 98 -13.35 2.95 -1.96
CA ASN A 98 -13.63 2.72 -3.37
C ASN A 98 -14.35 1.38 -3.55
N HIS A 99 -15.59 1.43 -4.02
CA HIS A 99 -16.42 0.25 -4.26
C HIS A 99 -15.78 -0.77 -5.22
N ASP A 100 -14.94 -0.31 -6.15
CA ASP A 100 -14.20 -1.16 -7.08
C ASP A 100 -13.15 -2.04 -6.37
N ALA A 101 -12.76 -1.71 -5.13
CA ALA A 101 -11.87 -2.54 -4.32
C ALA A 101 -12.43 -3.95 -4.06
N LEU A 102 -13.76 -4.12 -4.12
CA LEU A 102 -14.42 -5.42 -4.00
C LEU A 102 -13.95 -6.40 -5.08
N LEU A 103 -13.53 -5.92 -6.26
CA LEU A 103 -12.99 -6.75 -7.34
C LEU A 103 -11.69 -7.47 -6.92
N PHE A 104 -10.95 -6.85 -5.99
CA PHE A 104 -9.72 -7.39 -5.44
C PHE A 104 -9.93 -8.18 -4.14
N ALA A 105 -11.13 -8.20 -3.55
CA ALA A 105 -11.39 -9.12 -2.44
C ALA A 105 -11.22 -10.58 -2.92
N GLU A 106 -10.58 -11.39 -2.09
CA GLU A 106 -10.34 -12.82 -2.34
C GLU A 106 -11.26 -13.70 -1.48
N GLY A 107 -11.45 -14.94 -1.93
CA GLY A 107 -12.26 -15.93 -1.21
C GLY A 107 -13.77 -15.63 -1.18
N ASP A 108 -14.39 -16.00 -0.06
CA ASP A 108 -15.84 -16.00 0.10
C ASP A 108 -16.43 -14.59 0.21
N LEU A 109 -15.63 -13.58 0.57
CA LEU A 109 -16.10 -12.19 0.73
C LEU A 109 -16.63 -11.58 -0.56
N ARG A 110 -16.06 -11.94 -1.69
CA ARG A 110 -16.53 -11.50 -3.00
C ARG A 110 -17.82 -12.20 -3.44
N ARG A 111 -18.12 -13.37 -2.86
CA ARG A 111 -19.30 -14.19 -3.21
C ARG A 111 -20.41 -14.09 -2.17
N ASP A 112 -20.15 -13.44 -1.04
CA ASP A 112 -21.07 -13.25 0.06
C ASP A 112 -21.99 -12.06 -0.23
N PRO A 113 -23.25 -12.30 -0.64
CA PRO A 113 -24.16 -11.21 -0.99
C PRO A 113 -24.55 -10.37 0.22
N GLU A 114 -24.56 -10.95 1.43
CA GLU A 114 -24.91 -10.24 2.66
C GLU A 114 -23.82 -9.21 2.99
N PHE A 115 -22.55 -9.61 2.83
CA PHE A 115 -21.42 -8.71 2.99
C PHE A 115 -21.42 -7.60 1.93
N ILE A 116 -21.73 -7.90 0.66
CA ILE A 116 -21.78 -6.88 -0.39
C ILE A 116 -22.90 -5.87 -0.13
N VAL A 117 -24.08 -6.33 0.29
CA VAL A 117 -25.20 -5.45 0.64
C VAL A 117 -24.84 -4.57 1.83
N GLU A 118 -24.25 -5.15 2.89
CA GLU A 118 -23.76 -4.40 4.05
C GLU A 118 -22.80 -3.27 3.63
N LEU A 119 -21.85 -3.56 2.73
CA LEU A 119 -20.89 -2.57 2.24
C LEU A 119 -21.55 -1.45 1.44
N MET A 120 -22.52 -1.78 0.58
CA MET A 120 -23.24 -0.78 -0.22
C MET A 120 -24.18 0.09 0.62
N GLU A 121 -24.77 -0.47 1.68
CA GLU A 121 -25.63 0.28 2.61
C GLU A 121 -24.82 1.26 3.46
N HIS A 122 -23.67 0.82 3.99
CA HIS A 122 -22.81 1.65 4.83
C HIS A 122 -22.03 2.74 4.07
N ALA A 123 -21.87 2.61 2.76
CA ALA A 123 -21.21 3.63 1.94
C ALA A 123 -22.10 4.85 1.59
N CYS A 124 -23.41 4.77 1.86
CA CYS A 124 -24.39 5.80 1.50
C CYS A 124 -24.81 6.73 2.67
N ALA A 125 -24.21 6.59 3.86
CA ALA A 125 -24.50 7.40 5.05
C ALA A 125 -23.36 8.37 5.37
#